data_AF-A0A5N9GBL2-F1
#
_entry.id   AF-A0A5N9GBL2-F1
#
_cell.length_a   1.000
_cell.length_b   1.000
_cell.length_c   1.000
_cell.angle_alpha   90.00
_cell.angle_beta   90.00
_cell.angle_gamma   90.00
#
_symmetry.space_group_name_H-M   'P 1'
#
loop_
_entity.id
_entity.type
_entity.pdbx_description
1 polymer ?
#
loop_
_entity_poly.entity_id
_entity_poly.type
_entity_poly.pdbx_seq_one_letter_code
_entity_poly.pdbx_strand_id
1 'polypeptide(L)'
;MEAHMSKPVQVAEETAEILSRWYGPDLPRRVVVVRGSIVGWLFGLTGQAAVTINGKVHLTPRANDLESKSGIVLLGHELFHVVQQNEMGWAPFIARYVIHWRPTHISDGKRHPMERPAYDRGEEIRASLG
;
A
#
# COMPACT_ATOMS: atom_id res chain seq x y z
N MET A 1 -2.77 2.78 28.32
CA MET A 1 -2.34 2.30 26.99
C MET A 1 -3.58 1.81 26.30
N GLU A 2 -4.14 2.60 25.38
CA GLU A 2 -5.24 2.10 24.55
C GLU A 2 -4.72 0.93 23.72
N ALA A 3 -5.43 -0.20 23.78
CA ALA A 3 -5.14 -1.31 22.90
C ALA A 3 -5.25 -0.81 21.45
N HIS A 4 -4.17 -0.92 20.68
CA HIS A 4 -4.18 -0.69 19.23
C HIS A 4 -5.02 -1.80 18.57
N MET A 5 -6.34 -1.73 18.73
CA MET A 5 -7.27 -2.66 18.09
C MET A 5 -7.36 -2.27 16.62
N SER A 6 -6.74 -3.08 15.77
CA SER A 6 -6.88 -2.93 14.33
C SER A 6 -8.33 -3.11 13.92
N LYS A 7 -8.89 -2.15 13.18
CA LYS A 7 -10.22 -2.25 12.58
C LYS A 7 -10.09 -2.52 11.08
N PRO A 8 -10.88 -3.43 10.51
CA PRO A 8 -10.97 -3.55 9.07
C PRO A 8 -11.53 -2.25 8.47
N VAL A 9 -10.99 -1.87 7.32
CA VAL A 9 -11.48 -0.75 6.51
C VAL A 9 -12.08 -1.37 5.25
N GLN A 10 -13.35 -1.10 5.01
CA GLN A 10 -13.98 -1.50 3.76
C GLN A 10 -13.50 -0.58 2.65
N VAL A 11 -13.01 -1.17 1.57
CA VAL A 11 -12.74 -0.42 0.34
C VAL A 11 -14.10 -0.13 -0.30
N ALA A 12 -14.41 1.14 -0.53
CA ALA A 12 -15.65 1.53 -1.21
C ALA A 12 -15.72 0.91 -2.60
N GLU A 13 -16.92 0.55 -3.05
CA GLU A 13 -17.11 -0.14 -4.33
C GLU A 13 -16.60 0.70 -5.50
N GLU A 14 -16.84 2.01 -5.50
CA GLU A 14 -16.32 2.93 -6.52
C GLU A 14 -14.78 2.91 -6.59
N THR A 15 -14.11 2.91 -5.42
CA THR A 15 -12.65 2.81 -5.36
C THR A 15 -12.18 1.46 -5.90
N ALA A 16 -12.86 0.37 -5.56
CA ALA A 16 -12.54 -0.96 -6.04
C ALA A 16 -12.74 -1.10 -7.57
N GLU A 17 -13.82 -0.53 -8.10
CA GLU A 17 -14.10 -0.47 -9.53
C GLU A 17 -13.02 0.30 -10.29
N ILE A 18 -12.63 1.48 -9.81
CA ILE A 18 -11.52 2.25 -10.39
C ILE A 18 -10.26 1.39 -10.44
N LEU A 19 -9.85 0.82 -9.30
CA LEU A 19 -8.61 0.06 -9.18
C LEU A 19 -8.64 -1.27 -9.94
N SER A 20 -9.83 -1.78 -10.28
CA SER A 20 -9.98 -3.05 -11.01
C SER A 20 -9.35 -3.02 -12.41
N ARG A 21 -9.24 -1.84 -13.02
CA ARG A 21 -8.57 -1.64 -14.31
C ARG A 21 -7.10 -2.10 -14.30
N TRP A 22 -6.44 -2.01 -13.15
CA TRP A 22 -5.02 -2.35 -12.99
C TRP A 22 -4.77 -3.69 -12.33
N TYR A 23 -5.71 -4.15 -11.51
CA TYR A 23 -5.52 -5.29 -10.60
C TYR A 23 -6.53 -6.43 -10.80
N GLY A 24 -7.40 -6.29 -11.79
CA GLY A 24 -8.54 -7.18 -11.99
C GLY A 24 -9.68 -6.91 -11.00
N PRO A 25 -10.85 -7.50 -11.24
CA PRO A 25 -12.06 -7.22 -10.46
C PRO A 25 -11.94 -7.65 -8.99
N ASP A 26 -11.16 -8.69 -8.69
CA ASP A 26 -11.23 -9.31 -7.37
C ASP A 26 -10.27 -8.68 -6.35
N LEU A 27 -9.07 -8.28 -6.77
CA LEU A 27 -8.02 -7.90 -5.83
C LEU A 27 -8.41 -6.70 -4.95
N PRO A 28 -8.93 -5.58 -5.50
CA PRO A 28 -9.32 -4.43 -4.69
C PRO A 28 -10.47 -4.72 -3.71
N ARG A 29 -11.33 -5.71 -4.03
CA ARG A 29 -12.48 -6.10 -3.20
C ARG A 29 -12.11 -7.09 -2.09
N ARG A 30 -11.12 -7.95 -2.33
CA ARG A 30 -10.72 -9.00 -1.38
C ARG A 30 -9.55 -8.61 -0.48
N VAL A 31 -8.80 -7.55 -0.84
CA VAL A 31 -7.63 -7.14 -0.05
C VAL A 31 -8.07 -6.79 1.38
N VAL A 32 -7.32 -7.28 2.35
CA VAL A 32 -7.56 -6.90 3.74
C VAL A 32 -6.86 -5.57 3.99
N VAL A 33 -7.64 -4.53 4.24
CA VAL A 33 -7.15 -3.22 4.66
C VAL A 33 -7.51 -3.03 6.12
N VAL A 34 -6.53 -2.61 6.92
CA VAL A 34 -6.75 -2.34 8.35
C VAL A 34 -6.21 -0.98 8.75
N ARG A 35 -6.88 -0.33 9.71
CA ARG A 35 -6.42 0.92 10.33
C ARG A 35 -6.29 0.71 11.84
N GLY A 36 -5.34 1.42 12.48
CA GLY A 36 -5.10 1.35 13.92
C GLY A 36 -4.27 0.15 14.39
N SER A 37 -3.65 -0.60 13.47
CA SER A 37 -2.72 -1.68 13.81
C SER A 37 -1.38 -1.14 14.35
N ILE A 38 -0.69 -1.94 15.18
CA ILE A 38 0.65 -1.61 15.70
C ILE A 38 1.65 -1.37 14.56
N VAL A 39 1.57 -2.18 13.50
CA VAL A 39 2.37 -2.00 12.27
C VAL A 39 2.12 -0.62 11.66
N GLY A 40 0.86 -0.27 11.41
CA GLY A 40 0.51 1.03 10.84
C GLY A 40 0.89 2.21 11.76
N TRP A 41 0.87 2.02 13.07
CA TRP A 41 1.37 3.02 14.02
C TRP A 41 2.89 3.20 13.88
N LEU A 42 3.66 2.11 13.91
CA LEU A 42 5.12 2.13 13.82
C LEU A 42 5.62 2.80 12.53
N PHE A 43 5.07 2.40 11.38
CA PHE A 43 5.44 2.99 10.09
C PHE A 43 4.86 4.40 9.89
N GLY A 44 3.79 4.75 10.63
CA GLY A 44 3.31 6.13 10.70
C GLY A 44 4.33 7.10 11.31
N LEU A 45 5.16 6.63 12.25
CA LEU A 45 6.24 7.42 12.87
C LEU A 45 7.36 7.78 11.88
N THR A 46 7.54 6.99 10.83
CA THR A 46 8.54 7.24 9.77
C THR A 46 7.99 8.09 8.63
N GLY A 47 6.75 8.57 8.74
CA GLY A 47 6.10 9.44 7.76
C GLY A 47 5.32 8.71 6.66
N GLN A 48 5.26 7.36 6.70
CA GLN A 48 4.49 6.60 5.71
C GLN A 48 2.98 6.75 5.92
N ALA A 49 2.22 6.69 4.83
CA ALA A 49 0.75 6.73 4.84
C ALA A 49 0.13 5.33 4.92
N ALA A 50 0.79 4.32 4.36
CA ALA A 50 0.41 2.92 4.50
C ALA A 50 1.66 2.03 4.38
N VAL A 51 1.50 0.74 4.66
CA VAL A 51 2.50 -0.30 4.43
C VAL A 51 1.79 -1.62 4.14
N THR A 52 2.33 -2.40 3.19
CA THR A 52 1.82 -3.74 2.87
C THR A 52 2.70 -4.84 3.45
N ILE A 53 2.11 -5.70 4.31
CA ILE A 53 2.79 -6.83 4.94
C ILE A 53 2.00 -8.10 4.69
N ASN A 54 2.65 -9.10 4.09
CA ASN A 54 2.08 -10.41 3.77
C ASN A 54 0.68 -10.32 3.11
N GLY A 55 0.55 -9.47 2.09
CA GLY A 55 -0.67 -9.25 1.32
C GLY A 55 -1.76 -8.45 2.03
N LYS A 56 -1.49 -7.91 3.23
CA LYS A 56 -2.40 -7.05 3.99
C LYS A 56 -1.90 -5.60 3.98
N VAL A 57 -2.82 -4.66 3.76
CA VAL A 57 -2.53 -3.22 3.78
C VAL A 57 -2.82 -2.65 5.17
N HIS A 58 -1.84 -1.98 5.75
CA HIS A 58 -1.92 -1.33 7.05
C HIS A 58 -1.89 0.19 6.87
N LEU A 59 -3.05 0.84 7.02
CA LEU A 59 -3.14 2.29 6.98
C LEU A 59 -2.56 2.90 8.26
N THR A 60 -1.75 3.94 8.09
CA THR A 60 -1.24 4.75 9.20
C THR A 60 -2.22 5.90 9.49
N PRO A 61 -2.04 6.64 10.60
CA PRO A 61 -2.81 7.85 10.86
C PRO A 61 -2.66 8.94 9.78
N ARG A 62 -1.63 8.86 8.93
CA ARG A 62 -1.37 9.81 7.83
C ARG A 62 -2.09 9.43 6.53
N ALA A 63 -2.73 8.26 6.47
CA ALA A 63 -3.53 7.85 5.32
C ALA A 63 -4.74 8.78 5.15
N ASN A 64 -4.85 9.38 3.96
CA ASN A 64 -6.06 10.04 3.51
C ASN A 64 -7.23 9.05 3.42
N ASP A 65 -8.43 9.59 3.24
CA ASP A 65 -9.62 8.80 2.95
C ASP A 65 -9.43 8.02 1.63
N LEU A 66 -9.82 6.74 1.60
CA LEU A 66 -9.59 5.88 0.44
C LEU A 66 -10.44 6.23 -0.78
N GLU A 67 -11.51 7.02 -0.60
CA GLU A 67 -12.35 7.54 -1.68
C GLU A 67 -11.79 8.84 -2.27
N SER A 68 -10.86 9.50 -1.56
CA SER A 68 -10.16 10.67 -2.09
C SER A 68 -9.17 10.28 -3.18
N LYS A 69 -8.92 11.15 -4.16
CA LYS A 69 -7.92 10.89 -5.24
C LYS A 69 -6.57 10.43 -4.69
N SER A 70 -6.08 11.05 -3.62
CA SER A 70 -4.80 10.69 -3.00
C SER A 70 -4.86 9.35 -2.26
N GLY A 71 -6.00 9.00 -1.67
CA GLY A 71 -6.23 7.69 -1.06
C GLY A 71 -6.37 6.56 -2.08
N ILE A 72 -7.06 6.79 -3.20
CA ILE A 72 -7.15 5.84 -4.32
C ILE A 72 -5.75 5.56 -4.87
N VAL A 73 -4.94 6.61 -5.09
CA VAL A 73 -3.55 6.46 -5.54
C VAL A 73 -2.69 5.71 -4.52
N LEU A 74 -2.83 6.02 -3.23
CA LEU A 74 -2.14 5.30 -2.16
C LEU A 74 -2.52 3.82 -2.14
N LEU A 75 -3.81 3.50 -2.13
CA LEU A 75 -4.27 2.11 -2.16
C LEU A 75 -3.81 1.41 -3.42
N GLY A 76 -3.83 2.10 -4.56
CA GLY A 76 -3.25 1.62 -5.81
C GLY A 76 -1.79 1.21 -5.64
N HIS A 77 -0.95 2.06 -5.06
CA HIS A 77 0.43 1.73 -4.75
C HIS A 77 0.56 0.49 -3.84
N GLU A 78 -0.20 0.43 -2.75
CA GLU A 78 -0.15 -0.71 -1.82
C GLU A 78 -0.65 -2.03 -2.45
N LEU A 79 -1.67 -1.98 -3.30
CA LEU A 79 -2.14 -3.14 -4.06
C LEU A 79 -1.05 -3.70 -4.98
N PHE A 80 -0.16 -2.86 -5.51
CA PHE A 80 0.98 -3.33 -6.27
C PHE A 80 1.92 -4.18 -5.41
N HIS A 81 2.17 -3.77 -4.16
CA HIS A 81 2.94 -4.58 -3.22
C HIS A 81 2.23 -5.87 -2.84
N VAL A 82 0.89 -5.87 -2.76
CA VAL A 82 0.12 -7.12 -2.58
C VAL A 82 0.36 -8.07 -3.76
N VAL A 83 0.33 -7.58 -5.00
CA VAL A 83 0.65 -8.39 -6.19
C VAL A 83 2.07 -8.93 -6.11
N GLN A 84 3.07 -8.08 -5.86
CA GLN A 84 4.47 -8.50 -5.71
C GLN A 84 4.65 -9.59 -4.66
N GLN A 85 4.01 -9.46 -3.50
CA GLN A 85 4.10 -10.43 -2.42
C GLN A 85 3.39 -11.75 -2.74
N ASN A 86 2.26 -11.69 -3.47
CA ASN A 86 1.55 -12.89 -3.91
C ASN A 86 2.32 -13.66 -4.99
N GLU A 87 2.94 -12.96 -5.94
CA GLU A 87 3.71 -13.57 -7.03
C GLU A 87 5.06 -14.15 -6.57
N MET A 88 5.76 -13.43 -5.68
CA MET A 88 7.08 -13.88 -5.19
C MET A 88 7.01 -14.76 -3.94
N GLY A 89 5.92 -14.68 -3.19
CA GLY A 89 5.88 -15.11 -1.80
C GLY A 89 6.50 -14.06 -0.86
N TRP A 90 6.00 -14.05 0.38
CA TRP A 90 6.38 -13.04 1.38
C TRP A 90 7.87 -13.04 1.75
N ALA A 91 8.45 -14.21 2.02
CA ALA A 91 9.85 -14.32 2.42
C ALA A 91 10.83 -13.89 1.31
N PRO A 92 10.67 -14.35 0.04
CA PRO A 92 11.48 -13.86 -1.08
C PRO A 92 11.31 -12.35 -1.32
N PHE A 93 10.10 -11.81 -1.16
CA PHE A 93 9.84 -10.38 -1.28
C PHE A 93 10.66 -9.59 -0.24
N ILE A 94 10.58 -9.95 1.03
CA ILE A 94 11.33 -9.27 2.11
C ILE A 94 12.84 -9.38 1.87
N ALA A 95 13.35 -10.55 1.50
CA ALA A 95 14.76 -10.73 1.22
C ALA A 95 15.22 -9.77 0.10
N ARG A 96 14.49 -9.71 -1.02
CA ARG A 96 14.80 -8.78 -2.12
C ARG A 96 14.68 -7.33 -1.70
N TYR A 97 13.67 -6.99 -0.91
CA TYR A 97 13.47 -5.64 -0.41
C TYR A 97 14.65 -5.17 0.43
N VAL A 98 15.10 -6.00 1.39
CA VAL A 98 16.22 -5.64 2.27
C VAL A 98 17.55 -5.61 1.51
N ILE A 99 17.80 -6.55 0.60
CA ILE A 99 19.05 -6.61 -0.19
C ILE A 99 19.25 -5.32 -1.01
N HIS A 100 18.17 -4.73 -1.53
CA HIS A 100 18.25 -3.52 -2.35
C HIS A 100 18.07 -2.24 -1.53
N TRP A 101 17.98 -2.33 -0.20
CA TRP A 101 17.82 -1.18 0.65
C TRP A 101 19.11 -0.35 0.74
N ARG A 102 18.96 0.97 0.71
CA ARG A 102 20.05 1.96 0.87
C ARG A 102 19.51 3.15 1.67
N PRO A 103 20.34 3.86 2.45
CA PRO A 103 19.89 5.01 3.24
C PRO A 103 19.17 6.09 2.42
N THR A 104 19.56 6.30 1.16
CA THR A 104 18.92 7.25 0.25
C THR A 104 17.46 6.93 -0.06
N HIS A 105 17.02 5.68 0.17
CA HIS A 105 15.64 5.25 -0.06
C HIS A 105 14.68 5.72 1.05
N ILE A 106 15.21 6.15 2.20
CA ILE A 106 14.40 6.75 3.26
C ILE A 106 13.81 8.08 2.79
N SER A 107 14.62 8.90 2.12
CA SER A 107 14.19 10.21 1.61
C SER A 107 13.60 10.15 0.20
N ASP A 108 13.91 9.11 -0.57
CA ASP A 108 13.41 8.92 -1.93
C ASP A 108 13.10 7.44 -2.21
N GLY A 109 11.87 7.04 -1.87
CA GLY A 109 11.38 5.68 -2.07
C GLY A 109 11.39 5.24 -3.54
N LYS A 110 11.24 6.15 -4.51
CA LYS A 110 11.25 5.85 -5.96
C LYS A 110 12.59 5.30 -6.44
N ARG A 111 13.66 5.47 -5.67
CA ARG A 111 14.98 4.89 -5.99
C ARG A 111 15.10 3.43 -5.58
N HIS A 112 14.22 2.94 -4.70
CA HIS A 112 14.22 1.54 -4.31
C HIS A 112 13.59 0.69 -5.43
N PRO A 113 14.29 -0.35 -5.94
CA PRO A 113 13.84 -1.12 -7.12
C PRO A 113 12.46 -1.77 -6.97
N MET A 114 12.07 -2.14 -5.75
CA MET A 114 10.77 -2.76 -5.50
C MET A 114 9.64 -1.74 -5.31
N GLU A 115 9.99 -0.51 -4.91
CA GLU A 115 9.06 0.59 -4.67
C GLU A 115 8.76 1.36 -5.96
N ARG A 116 9.78 1.51 -6.81
CA ARG A 116 9.66 2.27 -8.06
C ARG A 116 8.46 1.85 -8.90
N PRO A 117 8.21 0.56 -9.18
CA PRO A 117 7.06 0.16 -9.98
C PRO A 117 5.71 0.44 -9.28
N ALA A 118 5.66 0.36 -7.95
CA ALA A 118 4.47 0.72 -7.18
C ALA A 118 4.20 2.22 -7.24
N TYR A 119 5.25 3.05 -7.21
CA TYR A 119 5.13 4.49 -7.45
C TYR A 119 4.69 4.81 -8.89
N ASP A 120 5.32 4.20 -9.89
CA ASP A 120 4.96 4.39 -11.31
C ASP A 120 3.48 4.05 -11.54
N ARG A 121 3.01 2.95 -10.94
CA ARG A 121 1.59 2.57 -10.95
C ARG A 121 0.70 3.59 -10.23
N GLY A 122 1.15 4.16 -9.12
CA GLY A 122 0.45 5.25 -8.46
C GLY A 122 0.32 6.50 -9.34
N GLU A 123 1.36 6.83 -10.12
CA GLU A 123 1.31 7.94 -11.09
C GLU A 123 0.34 7.65 -12.25
N GLU A 124 0.33 6.41 -12.77
CA GLU A 124 -0.64 5.99 -13.80
C GLU A 124 -2.09 6.15 -13.31
N ILE A 125 -2.36 5.72 -12.07
CA ILE A 125 -3.68 5.86 -11.44
C ILE A 125 -3.99 7.35 -11.26
N ARG A 126 -3.06 8.14 -10.72
CA ARG A 126 -3.25 9.58 -10.54
C ARG A 126 -3.63 10.27 -11.84
N ALA A 127 -2.90 9.98 -12.92
CA ALA A 127 -3.17 10.57 -14.23
C ALA A 127 -4.56 10.21 -14.78
N SER A 128 -5.12 9.05 -14.39
CA SER A 128 -6.46 8.64 -14.82
C SER A 128 -7.61 9.33 -14.10
N LEU A 129 -7.35 9.92 -12.93
CA LEU A 129 -8.38 10.53 -12.06
C LEU A 129 -8.63 12.02 -12.36
N GLY A 130 -7.91 12.60 -13.34
CA GLY A 130 -7.99 14.02 -13.70
C GLY A 130 -7.50 14.94 -12.60
#